data_AF-A0A957M5D0-F1
#
_entry.id   AF-A0A957M5D0-F1
#
_cell.length_a   1.000
_cell.length_b   1.000
_cell.length_c   1.000
_cell.angle_alpha   90.00
_cell.angle_beta   90.00
_cell.angle_gamma   90.00
#
_symmetry.space_group_name_H-M   'P 1'
#
loop_
_entity.id
_entity.type
_entity.pdbx_description
1 polymer ?
#
loop_
_entity_poly.entity_id
_entity_poly.type
_entity_poly.pdbx_seq_one_letter_code
_entity_poly.pdbx_strand_id
1 'polypeptide(L)' 'MGHEVIVVMPRYGSIDGARYRLSRFWDSMGVWMGNELEWCAVDIADNDGVPTYFIESNKYFERSGLYHDAEFNDYWD' A
#
# COMPACT_ATOMS: atom_id res chain seq x y z
N MET A 1 1.41 -23.65 15.00
CA MET A 1 2.66 -22.87 14.84
C MET A 1 3.45 -23.52 13.72
N GLY A 2 3.83 -22.77 12.67
CA GLY A 2 4.32 -23.33 11.40
C GLY A 2 3.56 -22.84 10.16
N HIS A 3 2.84 -21.71 10.27
CA HIS A 3 2.21 -21.06 9.12
C HIS A 3 3.18 -20.05 8.52
N GLU A 4 3.26 -20.01 7.21
CA GLU A 4 3.86 -18.91 6.47
C GLU A 4 2.78 -17.82 6.33
N VAL A 5 3.05 -16.65 6.91
CA VAL A 5 2.10 -15.53 6.95
C VAL A 5 2.69 -14.36 6.19
N ILE A 6 1.87 -13.75 5.34
CA ILE A 6 2.21 -12.51 4.64
C ILE A 6 1.09 -11.50 4.86
N VAL A 7 1.44 -10.21 4.84
CA VAL A 7 0.46 -9.12 4.84
C VAL A 7 0.58 -8.37 3.52
N VAL A 8 -0.55 -8.02 2.91
CA VAL A 8 -0.60 -7.15 1.74
C VAL A 8 -1.56 -6.02 2.06
N MET A 9 -1.10 -4.77 1.93
CA MET A 9 -1.90 -3.59 2.22
C MET A 9 -1.57 -2.42 1.28
N PRO A 10 -2.43 -1.41 1.19
CA PRO A 10 -2.09 -0.19 0.46
C PRO A 10 -0.90 0.55 1.07
N ARG A 11 -0.07 1.14 0.22
CA ARG A 11 0.95 2.11 0.63
C ARG A 11 0.31 3.48 0.78
N TYR A 12 -0.33 3.73 1.91
CA TYR A 12 -0.86 5.06 2.20
C TYR A 12 0.25 6.11 2.30
N GLY A 13 0.00 7.32 1.81
CA GLY A 13 0.97 8.43 1.85
C GLY A 13 1.42 8.82 3.26
N SER A 14 0.64 8.46 4.29
CA SER A 14 0.99 8.65 5.70
C SER A 14 2.05 7.67 6.23
N ILE A 15 2.42 6.64 5.46
CA ILE A 15 3.42 5.65 5.85
C ILE A 15 4.82 6.20 5.57
N ASP A 16 5.59 6.42 6.63
CA ASP A 16 7.00 6.82 6.53
C ASP A 16 7.88 5.64 6.12
N GLY A 17 8.25 5.58 4.85
CA GLY A 17 9.07 4.49 4.32
C GLY A 17 10.49 4.42 4.86
N ALA A 18 11.08 5.53 5.29
CA ALA A 18 12.41 5.51 5.89
C ALA A 18 12.34 4.91 7.31
N ARG A 19 11.35 5.33 8.11
CA ARG A 19 11.10 4.79 9.45
C ARG A 19 10.87 3.29 9.44
N TYR A 20 10.09 2.80 8.48
CA TYR A 20 9.73 1.37 8.36
C TYR A 20 10.64 0.57 7.43
N ARG A 21 11.72 1.18 6.92
CA ARG A 21 12.72 0.53 6.04
C ARG A 21 12.08 -0.18 4.84
N LEU A 22 11.10 0.48 4.23
CA LEU A 22 10.47 0.01 3.01
C LEU A 22 11.51 -0.09 1.91
N SER A 23 11.52 -1.22 1.22
CA SER A 23 12.41 -1.49 0.10
C SER A 23 11.60 -1.92 -1.12
N ARG A 24 12.07 -1.56 -2.31
CA ARG A 24 11.38 -1.87 -3.56
C ARG A 24 11.42 -3.38 -3.82
N PHE A 25 10.25 -3.99 -3.97
CA PHE A 25 10.10 -5.40 -4.31
C PHE A 25 9.78 -5.58 -5.80
N TRP A 26 8.87 -4.76 -6.34
CA TRP A 26 8.57 -4.67 -7.77
C TRP A 26 8.38 -3.24 -8.23
N ASP A 27 9.04 -2.89 -9.33
CA ASP A 27 9.01 -1.54 -9.89
C ASP A 27 7.70 -1.19 -10.60
N SER A 28 7.06 -2.18 -11.23
CA SER A 28 5.83 -1.98 -11.98
C SER A 28 5.06 -3.28 -12.13
N MET A 29 3.78 -3.22 -11.81
CA MET A 29 2.82 -4.30 -11.93
C MET A 29 1.52 -3.73 -12.49
N GLY A 30 1.08 -4.27 -13.63
CA GLY A 30 -0.19 -3.90 -14.24
C GLY A 30 -1.34 -4.69 -13.61
N VAL A 31 -2.40 -4.01 -13.19
CA VAL A 31 -3.60 -4.59 -12.58
C VAL A 31 -4.82 -4.09 -13.33
N TRP A 32 -5.62 -5.02 -13.85
CA TRP A 32 -6.90 -4.66 -14.47
C TRP A 32 -7.92 -4.29 -13.41
N MET A 33 -8.41 -3.04 -13.47
CA MET A 33 -9.44 -2.49 -12.59
C MET A 33 -10.69 -2.19 -13.44
N GLY A 34 -11.52 -3.21 -13.64
CA GLY A 34 -12.67 -3.12 -14.54
C GLY A 34 -12.23 -3.10 -16.01
N ASN A 35 -12.41 -1.96 -16.68
CA ASN A 35 -12.06 -1.76 -18.10
C ASN A 35 -10.74 -1.02 -18.33
N GLU A 36 -10.03 -0.65 -17.25
CA GLU A 36 -8.77 0.08 -17.31
C GLU A 36 -7.62 -0.73 -16.71
N LEU A 37 -6.44 -0.61 -17.30
CA LEU A 37 -5.20 -1.16 -16.76
C LEU A 37 -4.53 -0.10 -15.89
N GLU A 38 -4.52 -0.32 -14.59
CA GLU A 38 -3.82 0.52 -13.62
C GLU A 38 -2.40 -0.02 -13.38
N TRP A 39 -1.48 0.89 -13.09
CA TRP A 39 -0.10 0.54 -12.76
C TRP A 39 0.18 0.85 -11.30
N CYS A 40 0.84 -0.08 -10.63
CA CYS A 40 1.32 0.08 -9.26
C CYS A 40 2.73 -0.47 -9.12
N ALA A 41 3.40 -0.09 -8.04
CA ALA A 41 4.62 -0.74 -7.58
C ALA A 41 4.35 -1.52 -6.28
N VAL A 42 5.33 -2.31 -5.86
CA VAL A 42 5.27 -3.02 -4.57
C VAL A 42 6.53 -2.74 -3.78
N ASP A 43 6.35 -2.20 -2.59
CA ASP A 43 7.41 -2.14 -1.58
C ASP A 43 7.20 -3.24 -0.54
N ILE A 44 8.26 -3.61 0.18
CA ILE A 44 8.24 -4.62 1.23
C ILE A 44 8.98 -4.13 2.48
N ALA A 45 8.49 -4.51 3.64
CA ALA A 45 9.19 -4.44 4.92
C ALA A 45 9.02 -5.75 5.71
N ASP A 46 9.97 -6.03 6.60
CA ASP A 46 9.82 -7.06 7.62
C ASP A 46 9.16 -6.46 8.87
N ASN A 47 8.14 -7.15 9.39
CA ASN A 47 7.49 -6.81 10.64
C ASN A 47 7.52 -8.03 11.57
N ASP A 48 8.56 -8.10 12.41
CA ASP A 48 8.82 -9.21 13.34
C ASP A 48 8.79 -10.59 12.66
N GLY A 49 9.44 -10.70 11.49
CA GLY A 49 9.50 -11.95 10.71
C GLY A 49 8.28 -12.20 9.81
N VAL A 50 7.32 -11.26 9.77
CA VAL A 50 6.18 -11.30 8.84
C VAL A 50 6.43 -10.31 7.70
N PRO A 51 6.67 -10.78 6.46
CA PRO A 51 6.82 -9.88 5.32
C PRO A 51 5.49 -9.17 5.03
N THR A 52 5.58 -7.85 4.98
CA THR A 52 4.45 -6.96 4.67
C THR A 52 4.72 -6.26 3.35
N TYR A 53 3.85 -6.50 2.37
CA TYR A 53 3.88 -5.90 1.05
C TYR A 53 2.94 -4.70 0.99
N PHE A 54 3.45 -3.60 0.43
CA PHE A 54 2.77 -2.33 0.31
C PHE A 54 2.55 -2.02 -1.16
N ILE A 55 1.29 -2.04 -1.59
CA ILE A 55 0.91 -1.71 -2.97
C ILE A 55 0.95 -0.19 -3.12
N GLU A 56 1.88 0.31 -3.92
CA GLU A 56 2.05 1.73 -4.19
C GLU A 56 1.28 2.13 -5.45
N SER A 57 0.33 3.04 -5.26
CA SER A 57 -0.32 3.75 -6.34
C SER A 57 -0.74 5.12 -5.84
N ASN A 58 -0.01 6.15 -6.22
CA ASN A 58 -0.30 7.53 -5.80
C ASN A 58 -1.74 7.96 -6.12
N LYS A 59 -2.28 7.55 -7.28
CA LYS A 59 -3.67 7.80 -7.70
C LYS A 59 -4.68 7.39 -6.63
N TYR A 60 -4.45 6.26 -5.94
CA TYR A 60 -5.39 5.71 -4.98
C TYR A 60 -5.01 6.00 -3.53
N PHE A 61 -3.72 6.01 -3.19
CA PHE A 61 -3.26 5.94 -1.79
C PHE A 61 -2.48 7.17 -1.30
N GLU A 62 -2.14 8.12 -2.16
CA GLU A 62 -1.54 9.40 -1.78
C GLU A 62 -2.63 10.38 -1.31
N ARG A 63 -3.27 10.05 -0.18
CA ARG A 63 -4.36 10.84 0.42
C ARG A 63 -3.94 11.37 1.79
N SER A 64 -4.49 12.53 2.17
CA SER A 64 -4.20 13.17 3.46
C SER A 64 -4.80 12.43 4.67
N GLY A 65 -5.78 11.56 4.45
CA GLY A 65 -6.40 10.73 5.49
C GLY A 65 -6.76 9.33 4.98
N LEU A 66 -6.86 8.38 5.91
CA LEU A 66 -7.09 6.97 5.61
C LEU A 66 -8.54 6.68 5.19
N TYR A 67 -9.49 7.29 5.90
CA TYR A 67 -10.94 7.06 5.69
C TYR A 67 -11.74 8.36 5.58
N HIS A 68 -11.14 9.48 5.99
CA HIS A 68 -11.77 10.80 5.97
C HIS A 68 -10.81 11.85 5.40
N ASP A 69 -11.34 12.94 4.89
CA ASP A 69 -10.55 14.11 4.50
C ASP A 69 -10.09 14.92 5.74
N ALA A 70 -9.44 16.06 5.50
CA ALA A 70 -8.98 16.96 6.56
C ALA A 70 -10.14 17.60 7.37
N GLU A 71 -11.36 17.53 6.85
CA GLU A 71 -12.59 18.06 7.43
C GLU A 71 -13.44 16.96 8.09
N PHE A 72 -12.92 15.73 8.19
CA PHE A 72 -13.60 14.53 8.70
C PHE A 72 -14.80 14.07 7.88
N ASN A 73 -14.88 14.43 6.60
CA ASN A 73 -15.86 13.82 5.71
C ASN A 73 -15.34 12.46 5.25
N ASP A 74 -16.17 11.43 5.38
CA ASP A 74 -15.86 10.10 4.84
C ASP A 74 -15.76 10.16 3.32
N TYR A 75 -14.80 9.43 2.75
CA TYR A 75 -14.79 9.22 1.30
C TYR A 75 -16.01 8.39 0.91
N TRP A 76 -16.73 8.82 -0.12
CA TRP A 76 -17.89 8.08 -0.63
C TRP A 76 -17.43 6.74 -1.22
N ASP A 77 -18.11 5.66 -0.81
CA ASP A 77 -17.95 4.30 -1.36
C ASP A 77 -18.34 4.20 -2.85
#